data_AF-A0A8C5RJE7-F1
#
_entry.id   AF-A0A8C5RJE7-F1
#
_cell.length_a   1.000
_cell.length_b   1.000
_cell.length_c   1.000
_cell.angle_alpha   90.00
_cell.angle_beta   90.00
_cell.angle_gamma   90.00
#
_symmetry.space_group_name_H-M   'P 1'
#
loop_
_entity.id
_entity.type
_entity.pdbx_description
1 polymer ?
#
loop_
_entity_poly.entity_id
_entity_poly.type
_entity_poly.pdbx_seq_one_letter_code
_entity_poly.pdbx_strand_id
1 'polypeptide(L)'
;MAGRGGRGRGRGGHMTFNVEAVGIGKGEALPPPTLKPSPLFPPLEYKALPLLAGEEVEYMLALKQELRGAMKNLPYFIKPSAPKKDIERYSDKYQMAGPTDNSMEWNPDWKQLPPELKIRVKKTRKQRQVIPVPKQKTQSAHRQGGSH
;
A
#
# COMPACT_ATOMS: atom_id res chain seq x y z
N MET A 1 -47.56 -62.87 11.03
CA MET A 1 -46.90 -62.18 12.16
C MET A 1 -45.98 -61.12 11.57
N ALA A 2 -46.20 -59.86 11.90
CA ALA A 2 -45.54 -58.70 11.30
C ALA A 2 -44.10 -58.52 11.80
N GLY A 3 -43.17 -58.18 10.90
CA GLY A 3 -41.80 -57.79 11.21
C GLY A 3 -41.44 -56.49 10.50
N ARG A 4 -41.70 -55.37 11.16
CA ARG A 4 -41.31 -53.99 10.80
C ARG A 4 -39.80 -53.88 10.61
N GLY A 5 -39.36 -53.14 9.60
CA GLY A 5 -37.97 -52.70 9.55
C GLY A 5 -37.51 -52.06 8.24
N GLY A 6 -38.35 -51.23 7.61
CA GLY A 6 -37.91 -50.39 6.51
C GLY A 6 -36.84 -49.41 6.98
N ARG A 7 -35.57 -49.77 6.80
CA ARG A 7 -34.44 -48.84 6.92
C ARG A 7 -34.33 -48.09 5.61
N GLY A 8 -35.07 -46.99 5.53
CA GLY A 8 -35.05 -46.05 4.42
C GLY A 8 -33.61 -45.61 4.14
N ARG A 9 -33.05 -46.12 3.04
CA ARG A 9 -31.88 -45.55 2.40
C ARG A 9 -32.31 -44.20 1.86
N GLY A 10 -31.71 -43.13 2.38
CA GLY A 10 -32.06 -41.75 2.05
C GLY A 10 -32.08 -41.53 0.54
N ARG A 11 -33.28 -41.57 -0.04
CA ARG A 11 -33.59 -40.87 -1.27
C ARG A 11 -33.48 -39.40 -0.89
N GLY A 12 -32.38 -38.77 -1.31
CA GLY A 12 -32.14 -37.34 -1.13
C GLY A 12 -33.41 -36.57 -1.48
N GLY A 13 -33.70 -35.54 -0.67
CA GLY A 13 -34.93 -34.77 -0.76
C GLY A 13 -35.26 -34.38 -2.20
N HIS A 14 -36.56 -34.39 -2.49
CA HIS A 14 -37.12 -33.86 -3.74
C HIS A 14 -36.39 -32.56 -4.12
N MET A 15 -35.67 -32.59 -5.24
CA MET A 15 -35.09 -31.37 -5.81
C MET A 15 -36.28 -30.45 -6.15
N THR A 16 -36.20 -29.17 -5.79
CA THR A 16 -37.30 -28.21 -6.01
C THR A 16 -37.55 -27.87 -7.49
N PHE A 17 -36.73 -28.41 -8.38
CA PHE A 17 -36.78 -28.21 -9.82
C PHE A 17 -36.75 -29.56 -10.56
N ASN A 18 -37.26 -29.57 -11.79
CA ASN A 18 -37.40 -30.77 -12.58
C ASN A 18 -36.04 -31.20 -13.19
N VAL A 19 -35.50 -32.32 -12.71
CA VAL A 19 -34.18 -32.85 -13.11
C VAL A 19 -34.16 -33.30 -14.59
N GLU A 20 -35.29 -33.79 -15.12
CA GLU A 20 -35.41 -34.21 -16.52
C GLU A 20 -35.31 -33.02 -17.50
N ALA A 21 -35.75 -31.84 -17.09
CA ALA A 21 -35.64 -30.62 -17.90
C ALA A 21 -34.19 -30.11 -18.00
N VAL A 22 -33.31 -30.54 -17.08
CA VAL A 22 -31.87 -30.25 -17.09
C VAL A 22 -31.11 -31.29 -17.93
N GLY A 23 -31.80 -32.30 -18.47
CA GLY A 23 -31.23 -33.33 -19.33
C GLY A 23 -30.67 -34.54 -18.58
N ILE A 24 -30.94 -34.69 -17.28
CA ILE A 24 -30.59 -35.89 -16.52
C ILE A 24 -31.82 -36.79 -16.46
N GLY A 25 -31.77 -37.93 -17.15
CA GLY A 25 -32.87 -38.88 -17.22
C GLY A 25 -33.19 -39.54 -15.87
N LYS A 26 -34.44 -39.99 -15.69
CA LYS A 26 -34.81 -40.81 -14.52
C LYS A 26 -33.96 -42.07 -14.47
N GLY A 27 -33.11 -42.18 -13.43
CA GLY A 27 -32.19 -43.31 -13.24
C GLY A 27 -30.79 -43.09 -13.78
N GLU A 28 -30.52 -41.95 -14.43
CA GLU A 28 -29.17 -41.53 -14.81
C GLU A 28 -28.38 -41.08 -13.58
N ALA A 29 -27.08 -41.37 -13.58
CA ALA A 29 -26.22 -41.09 -12.43
C ALA A 29 -26.02 -39.58 -12.28
N LEU A 30 -26.51 -39.03 -11.17
CA LEU A 30 -26.21 -37.66 -10.77
C LEU A 30 -24.69 -37.50 -10.56
N PRO A 31 -24.12 -36.31 -10.86
CA PRO A 31 -22.71 -36.06 -10.62
C PRO A 31 -22.38 -36.33 -9.14
N PRO A 32 -21.24 -36.98 -8.86
CA PRO A 32 -20.90 -37.35 -7.50
C PRO A 32 -20.73 -36.10 -6.63
N PRO A 33 -21.14 -36.15 -5.35
CA PRO A 33 -20.95 -35.03 -4.44
C PRO A 33 -19.45 -34.77 -4.21
N THR A 34 -19.03 -33.51 -4.36
CA THR A 34 -17.66 -33.09 -4.09
C THR A 34 -17.38 -33.15 -2.59
N LEU A 35 -16.61 -34.14 -2.13
CA LEU A 35 -16.30 -34.35 -0.71
C LEU A 35 -15.27 -33.36 -0.14
N LYS A 36 -14.41 -32.82 -1.01
CA LYS A 36 -13.34 -31.88 -0.64
C LYS A 36 -13.30 -30.76 -1.68
N PRO A 37 -12.99 -29.51 -1.28
CA PRO A 37 -12.78 -28.44 -2.24
C PRO A 37 -11.59 -28.78 -3.14
N SER A 38 -11.64 -28.31 -4.39
CA SER A 38 -10.49 -28.43 -5.30
C SER A 38 -9.26 -27.76 -4.69
N PRO A 39 -8.04 -28.29 -4.93
CA PRO A 39 -6.83 -27.68 -4.41
C PRO A 39 -6.62 -26.27 -4.99
N LEU A 40 -5.92 -25.41 -4.24
CA LEU A 40 -5.60 -24.03 -4.65
C LEU A 40 -4.76 -23.99 -5.95
N PHE A 41 -3.90 -24.98 -6.14
CA PHE A 41 -3.06 -25.13 -7.32
C PHE A 41 -3.30 -26.51 -7.95
N PRO A 42 -4.21 -26.62 -8.95
CA PRO A 42 -4.40 -27.87 -9.66
C PRO A 42 -3.13 -28.23 -10.45
N PRO A 43 -2.80 -29.53 -10.59
CA PRO A 43 -1.63 -29.96 -11.35
C PRO A 43 -1.79 -29.60 -12.82
N LEU A 44 -0.79 -28.96 -13.40
CA LEU A 44 -0.74 -28.63 -14.83
C LEU A 44 -0.05 -29.74 -15.61
N GLU A 45 -0.64 -30.11 -16.75
CA GLU A 45 -0.09 -31.11 -17.69
C GLU A 45 1.20 -30.63 -18.35
N TYR A 46 1.28 -29.33 -18.67
CA TYR A 46 2.43 -28.72 -19.34
C TYR A 46 3.18 -27.76 -18.41
N LYS A 47 4.49 -27.64 -18.65
CA LYS A 47 5.37 -26.69 -17.96
C LYS A 47 5.72 -25.52 -18.88
N ALA A 48 6.11 -24.41 -18.28
CA ALA A 48 6.61 -23.25 -19.03
C ALA A 48 7.87 -23.63 -19.82
N LEU A 49 8.06 -23.00 -20.98
CA LEU A 49 9.23 -23.19 -21.82
C LEU A 49 10.51 -22.70 -21.09
N PRO A 50 11.67 -23.32 -21.35
CA PRO A 50 12.94 -22.85 -20.83
C PRO A 50 13.25 -21.44 -21.36
N LEU A 51 14.02 -20.68 -20.58
CA LEU A 51 14.47 -19.35 -21.00
C LEU A 51 15.45 -19.46 -22.17
N LEU A 52 15.38 -18.49 -23.09
CA LEU A 52 16.35 -18.38 -24.18
C LEU A 52 17.72 -18.04 -23.61
N ALA A 53 18.74 -18.79 -24.06
CA ALA A 53 20.13 -18.55 -23.73
C ALA A 53 20.86 -17.90 -24.91
N GLY A 54 21.78 -16.99 -24.61
CA GLY A 54 22.59 -16.29 -25.62
C GLY A 54 23.13 -14.96 -25.11
N GLU A 55 24.26 -14.53 -25.67
CA GLU A 55 24.96 -13.30 -25.27
C GLU A 55 24.08 -12.04 -25.43
N GLU A 56 23.27 -11.97 -26.51
CA GLU A 56 22.34 -10.85 -26.73
C GLU A 56 21.28 -10.75 -25.61
N VAL A 57 20.74 -11.89 -25.18
CA VAL A 57 19.71 -11.95 -24.13
C VAL A 57 20.31 -11.56 -22.78
N GLU A 58 21.54 -12.00 -22.50
CA GLU A 58 22.29 -11.63 -21.30
C GLU A 58 22.65 -10.14 -21.28
N TYR A 59 23.06 -9.58 -22.42
CA TYR A 59 23.32 -8.15 -22.57
C TYR A 59 22.06 -7.31 -22.29
N MET A 60 20.93 -7.66 -22.91
CA MET A 60 19.66 -6.97 -22.65
C MET A 60 19.22 -7.08 -21.18
N LEU A 61 19.47 -8.22 -20.54
CA LEU A 61 19.18 -8.43 -19.12
C LEU A 61 20.04 -7.53 -18.25
N ALA A 62 21.34 -7.42 -18.52
CA ALA A 62 22.24 -6.51 -17.81
C ALA A 62 21.81 -5.05 -17.98
N LEU A 63 21.55 -4.62 -19.22
CA LEU A 63 21.08 -3.27 -19.53
C LEU A 63 19.78 -2.92 -18.81
N LYS A 64 18.82 -3.86 -18.76
CA LYS A 64 17.57 -3.69 -18.01
C LYS A 64 17.82 -3.45 -16.51
N GLN A 65 18.80 -4.13 -15.93
CA GLN A 65 19.16 -3.96 -14.52
C GLN A 65 19.79 -2.59 -14.28
N GLU A 66 20.72 -2.17 -15.13
CA GLU A 66 21.35 -0.85 -15.04
C GLU A 66 20.34 0.28 -15.19
N LEU A 67 19.43 0.17 -16.16
CA LEU A 67 18.36 1.13 -16.39
C LEU A 67 17.48 1.30 -15.15
N ARG A 68 17.18 0.21 -14.43
CA ARG A 68 16.44 0.29 -13.15
C ARG A 68 17.19 1.12 -12.11
N GLY A 69 18.51 0.99 -12.03
CA GLY A 69 19.35 1.79 -11.14
C GLY A 69 19.37 3.26 -11.57
N ALA A 70 19.63 3.52 -12.84
CA ALA A 70 19.69 4.86 -13.40
C ALA A 70 18.36 5.62 -13.23
N MET A 71 17.22 4.97 -13.50
CA MET A 71 15.90 5.59 -13.38
C MET A 71 15.57 6.07 -11.97
N LYS A 72 16.06 5.38 -10.93
CA LYS A 72 15.84 5.79 -9.53
C LYS A 72 16.62 7.05 -9.13
N ASN A 73 17.68 7.36 -9.86
CA ASN A 73 18.51 8.54 -9.64
C ASN A 73 18.05 9.74 -10.48
N LEU A 74 17.11 9.55 -11.42
CA LEU A 74 16.57 10.63 -12.23
C LEU A 74 15.61 11.51 -11.40
N PRO A 75 15.50 12.81 -11.71
CA PRO A 75 14.58 13.73 -11.03
C PRO A 75 13.11 13.40 -11.30
N TYR A 76 12.82 12.52 -12.26
CA TYR A 76 11.48 12.00 -12.55
C TYR A 76 11.03 10.92 -11.55
N PHE A 77 11.94 10.39 -10.74
CA PHE A 77 11.61 9.42 -9.70
C PHE A 77 11.09 10.13 -8.46
N ILE A 78 9.79 10.43 -8.47
CA ILE A 78 9.09 11.09 -7.36
C ILE A 78 8.95 10.09 -6.20
N LYS A 79 9.61 10.38 -5.08
CA LYS A 79 9.48 9.59 -3.86
C LYS A 79 8.22 9.98 -3.09
N PRO A 80 7.60 9.03 -2.37
CA PRO A 80 6.49 9.37 -1.48
C PRO A 80 6.99 10.30 -0.38
N SER A 81 6.19 11.31 -0.04
CA SER A 81 6.54 12.23 1.04
C SER A 81 6.75 11.49 2.35
N ALA A 82 7.91 11.68 2.96
CA ALA A 82 8.20 11.17 4.29
C ALA A 82 7.12 11.63 5.29
N PRO A 83 6.71 10.77 6.24
CA PRO A 83 5.80 11.16 7.30
C PRO A 83 6.42 12.27 8.14
N LYS A 84 5.57 13.12 8.72
CA LYS A 84 6.02 14.16 9.64
C LYS A 84 6.70 13.49 10.84
N LYS A 85 7.90 13.95 11.18
CA LYS A 85 8.62 13.46 12.38
C LYS A 85 7.90 13.97 13.63
N ASP A 86 7.74 13.11 14.63
CA ASP A 86 7.03 13.44 15.89
C ASP A 86 7.81 14.42 16.77
N ILE A 87 9.15 14.40 16.69
CA ILE A 87 10.05 15.18 17.54
C ILE A 87 11.14 15.78 16.66
N GLU A 88 11.36 17.08 16.79
CA GLU A 88 12.51 17.77 16.19
C GLU A 88 13.77 17.45 16.99
N ARG A 89 14.78 16.89 16.33
CA ARG A 89 16.03 16.49 16.98
C ARG A 89 17.17 17.35 16.46
N TYR A 90 18.13 17.68 17.34
CA TYR A 90 19.35 18.39 16.92
C TYR A 90 20.12 17.64 15.82
N SER A 91 20.03 16.30 15.80
CA SER A 91 20.59 15.45 14.75
C SER A 91 20.03 15.71 13.35
N ASP A 92 18.81 16.24 13.24
CA ASP A 92 18.19 16.54 11.94
C ASP A 92 19.00 17.57 11.15
N LYS A 93 19.72 18.47 11.84
CA LYS A 93 20.60 19.47 11.20
C LYS A 93 21.65 18.85 10.28
N TYR A 94 22.06 17.61 10.54
CA TYR A 94 23.05 16.90 9.73
C TYR A 94 22.43 15.84 8.80
N GLN A 95 21.12 15.58 8.91
CA GLN A 95 20.38 14.68 8.02
C GLN A 95 19.74 15.41 6.83
N MET A 96 19.46 16.71 6.97
CA MET A 96 18.83 17.56 5.94
C MET A 96 19.81 18.08 4.87
N ALA A 97 21.03 17.55 4.80
CA ALA A 97 22.00 17.89 3.76
C ALA A 97 21.74 17.16 2.43
N GLY A 98 20.78 16.21 2.40
CA GLY A 98 20.26 15.65 1.16
C GLY A 98 19.12 16.50 0.59
N PRO A 99 18.88 16.45 -0.73
CA PRO A 99 17.71 17.09 -1.33
C PRO A 99 16.46 16.80 -0.52
N THR A 100 15.71 17.83 -0.17
CA THR A 100 14.42 17.65 0.50
C THR A 100 13.59 16.71 -0.37
N ASP A 101 13.18 15.57 0.17
CA ASP A 101 12.67 14.37 -0.51
C ASP A 101 11.44 14.59 -1.42
N ASN A 102 10.97 15.84 -1.52
CA ASN A 102 9.76 16.28 -2.21
C ASN A 102 9.94 17.56 -3.05
N SER A 103 11.16 18.11 -3.19
CA SER A 103 11.37 19.23 -4.10
C SER A 103 11.55 18.71 -5.51
N MET A 104 10.59 19.01 -6.39
CA MET A 104 10.69 18.77 -7.82
C MET A 104 11.92 19.54 -8.36
N GLU A 105 13.05 18.86 -8.50
CA GLU A 105 14.30 19.47 -9.00
C GLU A 105 14.22 19.81 -10.50
N TRP A 106 13.30 19.17 -11.23
CA TRP A 106 13.07 19.43 -12.65
C TRP A 106 11.88 20.37 -12.88
N ASN A 107 12.03 21.30 -13.83
CA ASN A 107 10.99 22.28 -14.17
C ASN A 107 10.36 21.94 -15.54
N PRO A 108 9.09 21.49 -15.60
CA PRO A 108 8.41 21.24 -16.87
C PRO A 108 8.10 22.53 -17.64
N ASP A 109 7.95 22.42 -18.96
CA ASP A 109 7.33 23.49 -19.75
C ASP A 109 5.82 23.56 -19.45
N TRP A 110 5.44 24.56 -18.67
CA TRP A 110 4.06 24.79 -18.24
C TRP A 110 3.12 25.27 -19.36
N LYS A 111 3.63 25.53 -20.57
CA LYS A 111 2.79 25.85 -21.73
C LYS A 111 2.16 24.60 -22.35
N GLN A 112 2.81 23.45 -22.21
CA GLN A 112 2.33 22.17 -22.75
C GLN A 112 1.42 21.42 -21.76
N LEU A 113 1.48 21.77 -20.48
CA LEU A 113 0.70 21.12 -19.42
C LEU A 113 -0.56 21.92 -19.07
N PRO A 114 -1.65 21.24 -18.68
CA PRO A 114 -2.82 21.90 -18.11
C PRO A 114 -2.46 22.79 -16.90
N PRO A 115 -3.09 23.96 -16.75
CA PRO A 115 -2.76 24.92 -15.69
C PRO A 115 -3.04 24.40 -14.27
N GLU A 116 -3.82 23.32 -14.14
CA GLU A 116 -4.16 22.66 -12.87
C GLU A 116 -2.97 21.94 -12.23
N LEU A 117 -2.01 21.49 -13.04
CA LEU A 117 -0.82 20.79 -12.56
C LEU A 117 0.25 21.73 -11.99
N LYS A 118 0.07 23.05 -12.13
CA LYS A 118 1.01 24.04 -11.59
C LYS A 118 1.07 23.91 -10.07
N ILE A 119 2.26 23.56 -9.57
CA ILE A 119 2.53 23.48 -8.12
C ILE A 119 2.32 24.86 -7.52
N ARG A 120 1.18 25.05 -6.86
CA ARG A 120 0.91 26.24 -6.05
C ARG A 120 1.66 26.07 -4.74
N VAL A 121 2.90 26.57 -4.67
CA VAL A 121 3.67 26.60 -3.43
C VAL A 121 2.86 27.39 -2.40
N LYS A 122 2.15 26.69 -1.51
CA LYS A 122 1.55 27.32 -0.33
C LYS A 122 2.71 27.79 0.52
N LYS A 123 3.06 29.08 0.42
CA LYS A 123 3.97 29.76 1.34
C LYS A 123 3.53 29.37 2.76
N THR A 124 4.43 28.71 3.49
CA THR A 124 4.23 28.44 4.91
C THR A 124 3.91 29.77 5.58
N ARG A 125 2.71 29.88 6.15
CA ARG A 125 2.28 31.06 6.88
C ARG A 125 3.25 31.19 8.05
N LYS A 126 4.16 32.18 8.00
CA LYS A 126 5.07 32.52 9.12
C LYS A 126 4.24 32.50 10.39
N GLN A 127 4.53 31.58 11.30
CA GLN A 127 3.92 31.62 12.63
C GLN A 127 4.25 32.98 13.22
N ARG A 128 3.21 33.71 13.56
CA ARG A 128 3.28 35.02 14.19
C ARG A 128 4.04 34.80 15.50
N GLN A 129 5.24 35.38 15.62
CA GLN A 129 6.03 35.26 16.84
C GLN A 129 5.17 35.75 18.01
N VAL A 130 4.86 34.83 18.93
CA VAL A 130 4.24 35.20 20.20
C VAL A 130 5.32 35.93 20.98
N ILE A 131 5.16 37.24 21.08
CA ILE A 131 6.01 38.13 21.88
C ILE A 131 5.97 37.61 23.32
N PRO A 132 7.11 37.25 23.95
CA PRO A 132 7.11 36.87 25.35
C PRO A 132 6.78 38.10 26.20
N VAL A 133 5.74 38.00 27.03
CA VAL A 133 5.39 39.02 28.03
C VAL A 133 6.55 39.18 29.02
N PRO A 134 7.03 40.40 29.30
CA PRO A 134 8.17 40.60 30.18
C PRO A 134 7.78 40.30 31.64
N LYS A 135 8.58 39.45 32.30
CA LYS A 135 8.46 39.17 33.74
C LYS A 135 8.75 40.45 34.53
N GLN A 136 7.77 40.91 35.30
CA GLN A 136 7.93 42.00 36.25
C GLN A 136 8.94 41.59 37.34
N LYS A 137 9.99 42.40 37.52
CA LYS A 137 10.92 42.27 38.66
C LYS A 137 10.19 42.72 39.92
N THR A 138 9.93 41.81 40.85
CA THR A 138 9.58 42.16 42.23
C THR A 138 10.81 42.80 42.88
N GLN A 139 10.77 44.12 43.06
CA GLN A 139 11.73 44.84 43.88
C GLN A 139 11.48 44.47 45.35
N SER A 140 12.47 43.85 46.00
CA SER A 140 12.50 43.68 47.45
C SER A 140 12.80 45.03 48.09
N ALA A 141 11.80 45.61 48.74
CA ALA A 141 11.93 46.87 49.46
C ALA A 141 12.83 46.69 50.70
N HIS A 142 13.89 47.48 50.71
CA HIS A 142 14.75 47.76 51.86
C HIS A 142 13.92 48.47 52.94
N ARG A 143 13.83 47.92 54.16
CA ARG A 143 13.37 48.67 55.34
C ARG A 143 14.55 48.84 56.30
N GLN A 144 15.06 50.06 56.35
CA GLN A 144 15.87 50.57 57.45
C GLN A 144 14.97 51.22 58.51
N GLY A 145 15.45 51.20 59.77
CA GLY A 145 14.89 51.89 60.94
C GLY A 145 14.20 50.91 61.89
N GLY A 146 14.53 50.81 63.18
CA GLY A 146 15.35 51.62 64.08
C GLY A 146 14.74 51.51 65.49
N SER A 147 15.60 51.47 66.52
CA SER A 147 15.31 51.77 67.94
C SER A 147 14.24 50.93 68.66
N HIS A 148 14.67 50.07 69.58
CA HIS A 148 14.61 50.30 71.05
C HIS A 148 15.49 49.28 71.77
#